data_AF-A0AAV3WKE2-F1
#
_entry.id   AF-A0AAV3WKE2-F1
#
_cell.length_a   1.000
_cell.length_b   1.000
_cell.length_c   1.000
_cell.angle_alpha   90.00
_cell.angle_beta   90.00
_cell.angle_gamma   90.00
#
_symmetry.space_group_name_H-M   'P 1'
#
loop_
_entity.id
_entity.type
_entity.pdbx_description
1 polymer ?
#
loop_
_entity_poly.entity_id
_entity_poly.type
_entity_poly.pdbx_seq_one_letter_code
_entity_poly.pdbx_strand_id
1 'polypeptide(L)'
;MVLPEELARGFKQVVRSYEEADRMRYVTSIERLAIEEGIQQGIQQGIEQGIEQGIEQGIEQGIEQGIEQGIVQASRNYIIQFLQTRFGEVPSSIVDVINGINDSAVLRSLFTRAIAINSLAEFQQILDEVVPGE
;
A
#
# COMPACT_ATOMS: atom_id res chain seq x y z
N MET A 1 30.27 46.24 17.09
CA MET A 1 30.97 46.62 18.34
C MET A 1 31.31 45.34 19.07
N VAL A 2 32.61 45.05 19.25
CA VAL A 2 33.06 43.87 20.02
C VAL A 2 33.15 44.30 21.47
N LEU A 3 32.56 43.50 22.37
CA LEU A 3 32.59 43.79 23.80
C LEU A 3 34.06 43.73 24.28
N PRO A 4 34.57 44.73 25.02
CA PRO A 4 35.92 44.70 25.59
C PRO A 4 36.14 43.42 26.41
N GLU A 5 37.32 42.82 26.31
CA GLU A 5 37.60 41.49 26.90
C GLU A 5 37.29 41.39 28.39
N GLU A 6 37.51 42.47 29.14
CA GLU A 6 37.26 42.52 30.58
C GLU A 6 35.76 42.45 30.91
N LEU A 7 34.94 43.13 30.11
CA LEU A 7 33.48 43.08 30.21
C LEU A 7 32.94 41.71 29.78
N ALA A 8 33.53 41.10 28.76
CA ALA A 8 33.19 39.75 28.34
C ALA A 8 33.53 38.70 29.40
N ARG A 9 34.67 38.85 30.08
CA ARG A 9 35.07 38.01 31.22
C ARG A 9 34.13 38.19 32.41
N GLY A 10 33.84 39.44 32.78
CA GLY A 10 32.92 39.74 33.88
C GLY A 10 31.52 39.19 33.65
N PHE A 11 30.98 39.34 32.43
CA PHE A 11 29.68 38.80 32.06
C PHE A 11 29.63 37.27 32.20
N LYS A 12 30.65 36.56 31.69
CA LYS A 12 30.73 35.09 31.83
C LYS A 12 30.78 34.64 33.29
N GLN A 13 31.47 35.40 34.13
CA GLN A 13 31.63 35.08 35.54
C GLN A 13 30.33 35.29 36.34
N VAL A 14 29.55 36.31 35.98
CA VAL A 14 28.23 36.58 36.56
C VAL A 14 27.20 35.55 36.11
N VAL A 15 27.19 35.18 34.83
CA VAL A 15 26.31 34.13 34.32
C VAL A 15 26.62 32.81 35.03
N ARG A 16 27.91 32.46 35.16
CA ARG A 16 28.36 31.27 35.86
C ARG A 16 28.01 31.26 37.35
N SER A 17 28.10 32.40 38.04
CA SER A 17 27.75 32.46 39.47
C SER A 17 26.25 32.33 39.70
N TYR A 18 25.42 32.84 38.79
CA TYR A 18 23.98 32.59 38.81
C TYR A 18 23.64 31.13 38.49
N GLU A 19 24.32 30.53 37.52
CA GLU A 19 24.17 29.11 37.15
C GLU A 19 24.57 28.15 38.30
N GLU A 20 25.66 28.47 39.02
CA GLU A 20 26.15 27.68 40.14
C GLU A 20 25.28 27.84 41.40
N ALA A 21 24.69 29.02 41.63
CA ALA A 21 23.90 29.33 42.83
C ALA A 21 22.48 28.75 42.80
N ASP A 22 21.81 28.72 41.65
CA ASP A 22 20.41 28.30 41.56
C ASP A 22 20.22 26.79 41.27
N ARG A 23 21.33 26.04 41.15
CA ARG A 23 21.38 24.57 41.01
C ARG A 23 20.36 24.01 39.98
N MET A 24 20.02 24.77 38.94
CA MET A 24 19.16 24.29 37.86
C MET A 24 19.99 23.54 36.83
N ARG A 25 19.75 22.24 36.77
CA ARG A 25 20.46 21.26 35.93
C ARG A 25 19.97 21.30 34.47
N TYR A 26 19.98 22.42 33.75
CA TYR A 26 19.42 22.42 32.38
C TYR A 26 20.10 23.43 31.45
N VAL A 27 20.83 22.93 30.45
CA VAL A 27 20.79 23.38 29.04
C VAL A 27 20.73 24.91 28.85
N THR A 28 21.85 25.53 28.50
CA THR A 28 21.96 26.96 28.11
C THR A 28 20.91 27.33 27.05
N SER A 29 20.53 28.60 26.94
CA SER A 29 19.52 29.06 25.95
C SER A 29 19.80 28.61 24.51
N ILE A 30 21.08 28.48 24.14
CA ILE A 30 21.52 27.97 22.84
C ILE A 30 21.26 26.46 22.72
N GLU A 31 21.61 25.68 23.75
CA GLU A 31 21.35 24.25 23.75
C GLU A 31 19.84 23.95 23.73
N ARG A 32 19.01 24.79 24.34
CA ARG A 32 17.54 24.64 24.30
C ARG A 32 17.00 24.86 22.90
N LEU A 33 17.48 25.92 22.23
CA LEU A 33 17.11 26.22 20.85
C LEU A 33 17.56 25.11 19.89
N ALA A 34 18.78 24.58 20.06
CA ALA A 34 19.29 23.46 19.26
C ALA A 34 18.49 22.16 19.48
N ILE A 35 18.07 21.87 20.72
CA ILE A 35 17.21 20.72 21.02
C ILE A 35 15.83 20.89 20.38
N GLU A 36 15.24 22.09 20.48
CA GLU A 36 13.94 22.39 19.88
C GLU A 36 13.99 22.27 18.35
N GLU A 37 15.00 22.85 17.71
CA GLU A 37 15.23 22.70 16.26
C GLU A 37 15.44 21.24 15.86
N GLY A 38 16.25 20.48 16.61
CA GLY A 38 16.48 19.06 16.35
C GLY A 38 15.22 18.20 16.47
N ILE A 39 14.36 18.49 17.48
CA ILE A 39 13.06 17.83 17.64
C ILE A 39 12.13 18.20 16.48
N GLN A 40 12.02 19.48 16.13
CA GLN A 40 11.19 19.93 15.02
C GLN A 40 11.63 19.31 13.70
N GLN A 41 12.94 19.29 13.41
CA GLN A 41 13.49 18.65 12.22
C GLN A 41 13.24 17.14 12.22
N GLY A 42 13.47 16.46 13.34
CA GLY A 42 13.23 15.02 13.45
C GLY A 42 11.76 14.64 13.27
N ILE A 43 10.84 15.42 13.83
CA ILE A 43 9.39 15.24 13.63
C ILE A 43 9.02 15.48 12.18
N GLN A 44 9.50 16.59 11.59
CA GLN A 44 9.19 16.93 10.20
C GLN A 44 9.69 15.84 9.24
N GLN A 45 10.94 15.40 9.39
CA GLN A 45 11.52 14.34 8.58
C GLN A 45 10.81 12.99 8.79
N GLY A 46 10.49 12.66 10.05
CA GLY A 46 9.79 11.40 10.36
C GLY A 46 8.37 11.37 9.78
N ILE A 47 7.65 12.49 9.82
CA ILE A 47 6.31 12.61 9.21
C ILE A 47 6.42 12.51 7.69
N GLU A 48 7.35 13.24 7.08
CA GLU A 48 7.53 13.25 5.62
C GLU A 48 7.88 11.86 5.10
N GLN A 49 8.87 11.20 5.70
CA GLN A 49 9.27 9.83 5.33
C GLN A 49 8.15 8.82 5.58
N GLY A 50 7.45 8.93 6.72
CA GLY A 50 6.36 8.01 7.06
C GLY A 50 5.17 8.13 6.10
N ILE A 51 4.83 9.36 5.70
CA ILE A 51 3.76 9.61 4.72
C ILE A 51 4.17 9.12 3.35
N GLU A 52 5.39 9.45 2.89
CA GLU A 52 5.89 9.03 1.59
C GLU A 52 5.90 7.51 1.45
N GLN A 53 6.50 6.80 2.41
CA GLN A 53 6.53 5.33 2.42
C GLN A 53 5.14 4.71 2.52
N GLY A 54 4.27 5.27 3.37
CA GLY A 54 2.91 4.77 3.55
C GLY A 54 2.06 4.92 2.29
N ILE A 55 2.19 6.06 1.59
CA ILE A 55 1.49 6.31 0.33
C ILE A 55 2.05 5.42 -0.78
N GLU A 56 3.36 5.32 -0.92
CA GLU A 56 4.00 4.49 -1.95
C GLU A 56 3.57 3.03 -1.83
N GLN A 57 3.71 2.44 -0.64
CA GLN A 57 3.31 1.05 -0.38
C GLN A 57 1.80 0.83 -0.57
N GLY A 58 0.98 1.78 -0.09
CA GLY A 58 -0.48 1.68 -0.20
C GLY A 58 -0.95 1.75 -1.66
N ILE A 59 -0.36 2.62 -2.47
CA ILE A 59 -0.66 2.74 -3.89
C ILE A 59 -0.19 1.51 -4.65
N GLU A 60 1.04 1.04 -4.41
CA GLU A 60 1.58 -0.14 -5.09
C GLU A 60 0.72 -1.38 -4.86
N GLN A 61 0.41 -1.70 -3.60
CA GLN A 61 -0.44 -2.83 -3.24
C GLN A 61 -1.87 -2.69 -3.79
N GLY A 62 -2.43 -1.48 -3.71
CA GLY A 62 -3.79 -1.22 -4.21
C GLY A 62 -3.89 -1.39 -5.73
N ILE A 63 -2.89 -0.91 -6.48
CA ILE A 63 -2.83 -1.07 -7.93
C ILE A 63 -2.65 -2.53 -8.31
N GLU A 64 -1.71 -3.24 -7.67
CA GLU A 64 -1.44 -4.65 -7.97
C GLU A 64 -2.70 -5.52 -7.76
N GLN A 65 -3.34 -5.39 -6.59
CA GLN A 65 -4.58 -6.10 -6.29
C GLN A 65 -5.71 -5.72 -7.24
N GLY A 66 -5.86 -4.44 -7.57
CA GLY A 66 -6.87 -3.96 -8.50
C GLY A 66 -6.69 -4.52 -9.91
N ILE A 67 -5.46 -4.59 -10.40
CA ILE A 67 -5.13 -5.16 -11.71
C ILE A 67 -5.42 -6.67 -11.71
N GLU A 68 -4.98 -7.41 -10.70
CA GLU A 68 -5.20 -8.85 -10.60
C GLU A 68 -6.70 -9.19 -10.60
N GLN A 69 -7.48 -8.51 -9.75
CA GLN A 69 -8.93 -8.66 -9.70
C GLN A 69 -9.59 -8.30 -11.04
N GLY A 70 -9.14 -7.22 -11.68
CA GLY A 70 -9.62 -6.79 -12.99
C GLY A 70 -9.37 -7.83 -14.08
N ILE A 71 -8.20 -8.47 -14.10
CA ILE A 71 -7.86 -9.53 -15.05
C ILE A 71 -8.76 -10.77 -14.85
N VAL A 72 -8.98 -11.18 -13.60
CA VAL A 72 -9.86 -12.31 -13.26
C VAL A 72 -11.30 -12.01 -13.69
N GLN A 73 -11.83 -10.85 -13.34
CA GLN A 73 -13.18 -10.43 -13.73
C GLN A 73 -13.35 -10.34 -15.25
N ALA A 74 -12.38 -9.73 -15.95
CA ALA A 74 -12.40 -9.65 -17.40
C ALA A 74 -12.39 -11.04 -18.04
N SER A 75 -11.57 -11.96 -17.53
CA SER A 75 -11.50 -13.34 -18.04
C SER A 75 -12.82 -14.08 -17.88
N ARG A 76 -13.49 -13.95 -16.73
CA ARG A 76 -14.85 -14.50 -16.50
C ARG A 76 -15.85 -13.96 -17.53
N ASN A 77 -15.88 -12.64 -17.68
CA ASN A 77 -16.78 -11.97 -18.61
C ASN A 77 -16.54 -12.41 -20.06
N TYR A 78 -15.27 -12.54 -20.47
CA TYR A 78 -14.94 -12.98 -21.82
C TYR A 78 -15.35 -14.44 -22.08
N ILE A 79 -15.20 -15.34 -21.10
CA ILE A 79 -15.68 -16.73 -21.24
C ILE A 79 -17.20 -16.73 -21.40
N ILE A 80 -17.92 -16.02 -20.53
CA ILE A 80 -19.39 -15.96 -20.58
C ILE A 80 -19.86 -15.37 -21.91
N GLN A 81 -19.28 -14.24 -22.33
CA GLN A 81 -19.61 -13.59 -23.60
C GLN A 81 -19.30 -14.49 -24.80
N PHE A 82 -18.18 -15.21 -24.77
CA PHE A 82 -17.82 -16.16 -25.82
C PHE A 82 -18.84 -17.29 -25.92
N LEU A 83 -19.20 -17.90 -24.80
CA LEU A 83 -20.22 -18.95 -24.75
C LEU A 83 -21.58 -18.43 -25.23
N GLN A 84 -21.94 -17.20 -24.84
CA GLN A 84 -23.17 -16.57 -25.29
C GLN A 84 -23.19 -16.33 -26.79
N THR A 85 -22.07 -15.85 -27.34
CA THR A 85 -21.93 -15.58 -28.77
C THR A 85 -22.01 -16.85 -29.60
N ARG A 86 -21.46 -17.97 -29.11
CA ARG A 86 -21.41 -19.23 -29.86
C ARG A 86 -22.66 -20.09 -29.70
N PHE A 87 -23.23 -20.13 -28.50
CA PHE A 87 -24.29 -21.08 -28.14
C PHE A 87 -25.61 -20.43 -27.74
N GLY A 88 -25.69 -19.09 -27.69
CA GLY A 88 -26.90 -18.35 -27.34
C GLY A 88 -27.04 -18.12 -25.83
N GLU A 89 -28.18 -18.44 -25.25
CA GLU A 89 -28.36 -18.26 -23.80
C GLU A 89 -27.51 -19.27 -23.02
N VAL A 90 -26.70 -18.77 -22.08
CA VAL A 90 -25.87 -19.59 -21.19
C VAL A 90 -26.64 -19.82 -19.88
N PRO A 91 -26.82 -21.07 -19.43
CA PRO A 91 -27.45 -21.39 -18.15
C PRO A 91 -26.79 -20.66 -16.97
N SER A 92 -27.61 -20.19 -16.02
CA SER A 92 -27.11 -19.49 -14.82
C SER A 92 -26.16 -20.36 -13.99
N SER A 93 -26.37 -21.67 -13.95
CA SER A 93 -25.49 -22.61 -13.26
C SER A 93 -24.04 -22.53 -13.75
N ILE A 94 -23.83 -22.37 -15.06
CA ILE A 94 -22.49 -22.22 -15.65
C ILE A 94 -21.89 -20.87 -15.29
N VAL A 95 -22.70 -19.81 -15.35
CA VAL A 95 -22.28 -18.44 -15.02
C VAL A 95 -21.84 -18.34 -13.56
N ASP A 96 -22.61 -18.94 -12.65
CA ASP A 96 -22.34 -18.92 -11.22
C ASP A 96 -21.02 -19.64 -10.90
N VAL A 97 -20.78 -20.79 -11.52
CA VAL A 97 -19.51 -21.53 -11.36
C VAL A 97 -18.34 -20.71 -11.88
N ILE A 98 -18.43 -20.12 -13.09
CA ILE A 98 -17.36 -19.27 -13.64
C ILE A 98 -17.07 -18.08 -12.71
N ASN A 99 -18.11 -17.45 -12.17
CA ASN A 99 -17.98 -16.32 -11.26
C ASN A 99 -17.35 -16.70 -9.90
N GLY A 100 -17.45 -17.98 -9.50
CA GLY A 100 -16.77 -18.51 -8.31
C GLY A 100 -15.27 -18.73 -8.49
N ILE A 101 -14.74 -18.77 -9.71
CA ILE A 101 -13.33 -19.12 -9.98
C ILE A 101 -12.44 -17.89 -9.82
N ASN A 102 -11.66 -17.83 -8.74
CA ASN A 102 -10.69 -16.76 -8.49
C ASN A 102 -9.32 -16.99 -9.14
N ASP A 103 -9.01 -18.23 -9.54
CA ASP A 103 -7.73 -18.57 -10.15
C ASP A 103 -7.70 -18.21 -11.65
N SER A 104 -6.81 -17.27 -12.00
CA SER A 104 -6.64 -16.81 -13.38
C SER A 104 -6.10 -17.88 -14.33
N ALA A 105 -5.27 -18.82 -13.85
CA ALA A 105 -4.75 -19.91 -14.65
C ALA A 105 -5.85 -20.91 -15.01
N VAL A 106 -6.75 -21.19 -14.06
CA VAL A 106 -7.93 -22.01 -14.29
C VAL A 106 -8.84 -21.35 -15.33
N LEU A 107 -9.15 -20.06 -15.19
CA LEU A 107 -9.95 -19.32 -16.18
C LEU A 107 -9.33 -19.34 -17.58
N ARG A 108 -8.01 -19.16 -17.68
CA ARG A 108 -7.31 -19.22 -18.97
C ARG A 108 -7.39 -20.61 -19.61
N SER A 109 -7.24 -21.66 -18.81
CA SER A 109 -7.40 -23.04 -19.25
C SER A 109 -8.83 -23.29 -19.75
N LEU A 110 -9.83 -22.87 -18.98
CA LEU A 110 -11.25 -22.98 -19.35
C LEU A 110 -11.56 -22.25 -20.64
N PHE A 111 -11.08 -21.02 -20.81
CA PHE A 111 -11.26 -20.27 -22.06
C PHE A 111 -10.66 -21.02 -23.25
N THR A 112 -9.44 -21.55 -23.10
CA THR A 112 -8.78 -22.31 -24.17
C THR A 112 -9.58 -23.57 -24.54
N ARG A 113 -10.10 -24.29 -23.54
CA ARG A 113 -10.96 -25.47 -23.75
C ARG A 113 -12.32 -25.10 -24.35
N ALA A 114 -12.90 -23.95 -23.98
CA ALA A 114 -14.16 -23.44 -24.50
C ALA A 114 -14.11 -23.19 -26.03
N ILE A 115 -12.93 -22.97 -26.61
CA ILE A 115 -12.78 -22.83 -28.05
C ILE A 115 -13.01 -24.17 -28.77
N ALA A 116 -12.67 -25.30 -28.14
CA ALA A 116 -12.72 -26.62 -28.76
C ALA A 116 -14.07 -27.34 -28.63
N ILE A 117 -14.93 -26.94 -27.69
CA ILE A 117 -16.24 -27.58 -27.45
C ILE A 117 -17.24 -27.29 -28.57
N ASN A 118 -18.22 -28.19 -28.74
CA ASN A 118 -19.30 -28.03 -29.72
C ASN A 118 -20.67 -27.81 -29.08
N SER A 119 -20.77 -27.86 -27.75
CA SER A 119 -22.02 -27.67 -27.01
C SER A 119 -21.78 -27.16 -25.59
N LEU A 120 -22.82 -26.56 -25.00
CA LEU A 120 -22.80 -26.16 -23.58
C LEU A 120 -22.73 -27.37 -22.63
N ALA A 121 -23.23 -28.54 -23.06
CA ALA A 121 -23.16 -29.78 -22.27
C ALA A 121 -21.71 -30.27 -22.12
N GLU A 122 -20.91 -30.21 -23.19
CA GLU A 122 -19.47 -30.48 -23.13
C GLU A 122 -18.77 -29.48 -22.21
N PHE A 123 -19.15 -28.20 -22.24
CA PHE A 123 -18.59 -27.21 -21.33
C PHE A 123 -18.88 -27.53 -19.86
N GLN A 124 -20.10 -27.98 -19.55
CA GLN A 124 -20.47 -28.36 -18.19
C GLN A 124 -19.60 -29.51 -17.68
N GLN A 125 -19.34 -30.54 -18.50
CA GLN A 125 -18.45 -31.64 -18.12
C GLN A 125 -17.04 -31.16 -17.78
N ILE A 126 -16.53 -30.19 -18.55
CA ILE A 126 -15.23 -29.57 -18.31
C ILE A 126 -15.22 -28.81 -16.98
N LEU A 127 -16.31 -28.12 -16.64
CA LEU A 127 -16.44 -27.45 -15.34
C LEU A 127 -16.47 -28.46 -14.19
N ASP A 128 -17.22 -29.55 -14.34
CA ASP A 128 -17.34 -30.58 -13.29
C ASP A 128 -16.00 -31.30 -13.01
N GLU A 129 -15.12 -31.40 -14.02
CA GLU A 129 -13.75 -31.92 -13.85
C GLU A 129 -12.83 -30.97 -13.08
N VAL A 130 -12.97 -29.66 -13.33
CA VAL A 130 -12.05 -28.63 -12.86
C VAL A 130 -12.48 -28.08 -11.51
N VAL A 131 -13.78 -28.02 -11.26
CA VAL A 131 -14.40 -27.61 -10.01
C VAL A 131 -15.33 -28.74 -9.60
N PRO A 132 -14.81 -29.84 -9.01
CA PRO A 132 -15.66 -30.89 -8.50
C PRO A 132 -16.57 -30.27 -7.44
N GLY A 133 -17.88 -30.33 -7.68
CA GLY A 133 -18.88 -29.87 -6.71
C GLY A 133 -18.67 -30.59 -5.37
N GLU A 134 -18.75 -29.83 -4.28
CA GLU A 134 -18.85 -30.40 -2.93
C GLU A 134 -20.05 -31.33 -2.78
#